data_AF-A0AA38UXP7-F1
#
_entry.id   AF-A0AA38UXP7-F1
#
_cell.length_a   1.000
_cell.length_b   1.000
_cell.length_c   1.000
_cell.angle_alpha   90.00
_cell.angle_beta   90.00
_cell.angle_gamma   90.00
#
_symmetry.space_group_name_H-M   'P 1'
#
loop_
_entity.id
_entity.type
_entity.pdbx_description
1 polymer ?
#
loop_
_entity_poly.entity_id
_entity_poly.type
_entity_poly.pdbx_seq_one_letter_code
_entity_poly.pdbx_strand_id
1 'polypeptide(L)'
;MKFTITTSLLASAIAFSIAPNEVNAAPLSVLDVWDPTITSPVTGTVWVIGTEVNVTWSTDNIPPDGVSNGGHIYLAKEEDEIISLSSNFDLVAANGSFTVTVPAVVPDNDYQIVLFGDSGNIGPSFTIVAPSS
;
A
#
# COMPACT_ATOMS: atom_id res chain seq x y z
N MET A 1 37.95 -39.84 -74.83
CA MET A 1 36.85 -40.72 -74.37
C MET A 1 36.75 -40.60 -72.86
N LYS A 2 35.53 -40.52 -72.33
CA LYS A 2 35.14 -40.40 -70.91
C LYS A 2 35.86 -41.42 -70.01
N PHE A 3 36.14 -41.06 -68.76
CA PHE A 3 35.76 -41.88 -67.59
C PHE A 3 35.64 -41.00 -66.33
N THR A 4 34.41 -40.88 -65.85
CA THR A 4 33.96 -40.33 -64.57
C THR A 4 33.94 -41.45 -63.53
N ILE A 5 34.50 -41.27 -62.32
CA ILE A 5 34.09 -41.98 -61.06
C ILE A 5 34.54 -41.10 -59.85
N THR A 6 33.72 -40.20 -59.30
CA THR A 6 32.92 -40.29 -58.04
C THR A 6 33.59 -40.94 -56.82
N THR A 7 33.69 -40.22 -55.68
CA THR A 7 33.38 -40.77 -54.35
C THR A 7 33.18 -39.67 -53.28
N SER A 8 32.33 -40.03 -52.31
CA SER A 8 31.46 -39.22 -51.47
C SER A 8 32.11 -38.27 -50.46
N LEU A 9 31.43 -37.13 -50.23
CA LEU A 9 31.51 -36.34 -48.99
C LEU A 9 30.97 -37.16 -47.82
N LEU A 10 31.57 -37.01 -46.64
CA LEU A 10 30.89 -37.21 -45.36
C LEU A 10 31.32 -36.11 -44.39
N ALA A 11 30.61 -34.99 -44.40
CA ALA A 11 30.72 -33.97 -43.37
C ALA A 11 29.55 -34.19 -42.40
N SER A 12 29.83 -34.75 -41.23
CA SER A 12 28.85 -34.85 -40.15
C SER A 12 28.72 -33.47 -39.50
N ALA A 13 27.65 -32.74 -39.81
CA ALA A 13 27.30 -31.52 -39.12
C ALA A 13 26.39 -31.88 -37.93
N ILE A 14 26.93 -31.83 -36.71
CA ILE A 14 26.14 -31.89 -35.48
C ILE A 14 25.48 -30.53 -35.32
N ALA A 15 24.19 -30.43 -35.64
CA ALA A 15 23.40 -29.25 -35.34
C ALA A 15 23.03 -29.26 -33.86
N PHE A 16 23.72 -28.46 -33.04
CA PHE A 16 23.24 -28.11 -31.70
C PHE A 16 22.16 -27.03 -31.84
N SER A 17 20.90 -27.45 -31.82
CA SER A 17 19.76 -26.53 -31.75
C SER A 17 19.71 -25.90 -30.35
N ILE A 18 20.25 -24.70 -30.22
CA ILE A 18 20.04 -23.86 -29.03
C ILE A 18 18.61 -23.34 -29.13
N ALA A 19 17.68 -23.94 -28.39
CA ALA A 19 16.36 -23.35 -28.24
C ALA A 19 16.51 -22.04 -27.46
N PRO A 20 15.93 -20.92 -27.92
CA PRO A 20 15.86 -19.73 -27.09
C PRO A 20 14.96 -20.07 -25.89
N ASN A 21 15.53 -19.96 -24.69
CA ASN A 21 14.71 -19.91 -23.48
C ASN A 21 13.99 -18.57 -23.50
N GLU A 22 12.71 -18.59 -23.89
CA GLU A 22 11.80 -17.46 -23.73
C GLU A 22 11.72 -17.16 -22.22
N VAL A 23 12.48 -16.14 -21.77
CA VAL A 23 12.32 -15.59 -20.43
C VAL A 23 11.01 -14.81 -20.46
N ASN A 24 9.94 -15.48 -20.05
CA ASN A 24 8.64 -14.85 -19.89
C ASN A 24 8.74 -13.89 -18.69
N ALA A 25 9.08 -12.62 -18.95
CA ALA A 25 8.94 -11.57 -17.98
C ALA A 25 7.44 -11.39 -17.73
N ALA A 26 6.94 -11.95 -16.62
CA ALA A 26 5.60 -11.64 -16.16
C ALA A 26 5.46 -10.11 -16.08
N PRO A 27 4.33 -9.53 -16.51
CA PRO A 27 4.10 -8.11 -16.33
C PRO A 27 4.29 -7.78 -14.85
N LEU A 28 5.07 -6.74 -14.55
CA LEU A 28 5.11 -6.17 -13.21
C LEU A 28 3.65 -5.79 -12.89
N SER A 29 3.08 -6.38 -11.84
CA SER A 29 1.83 -5.87 -11.28
C SER A 29 2.04 -4.38 -11.03
N VAL A 30 1.12 -3.55 -11.53
CA VAL A 30 1.09 -2.13 -11.15
C VAL A 30 1.19 -2.11 -9.63
N LEU A 31 2.13 -1.32 -9.12
CA LEU A 31 2.34 -1.20 -7.68
C LEU A 31 0.99 -0.85 -7.05
N ASP A 32 0.53 -1.72 -6.14
CA ASP A 32 -0.74 -1.61 -5.44
C ASP A 32 -0.62 -0.60 -4.28
N VAL A 33 -0.01 0.54 -4.61
CA VAL A 33 0.40 1.59 -3.70
C VAL A 33 -0.68 2.64 -3.66
N TRP A 34 -1.28 2.84 -2.49
CA TRP A 34 -2.28 3.86 -2.28
C TRP A 34 -1.87 4.77 -1.12
N ASP A 35 -1.74 6.05 -1.45
CA ASP A 35 -1.32 7.12 -0.54
C ASP A 35 -2.52 8.10 -0.30
N PRO A 36 -3.61 7.68 0.35
CA PRO A 36 -4.80 8.50 0.50
C PRO A 36 -4.56 9.73 1.39
N THR A 37 -4.97 10.90 0.90
CA THR A 37 -4.93 12.13 1.69
C THR A 37 -5.98 12.09 2.81
N ILE A 38 -5.54 12.13 4.06
CA ILE A 38 -6.42 12.24 5.24
C ILE A 38 -7.15 13.60 5.20
N THR A 39 -8.47 13.57 5.33
CA THR A 39 -9.37 14.74 5.33
C THR A 39 -9.98 15.03 6.70
N SER A 40 -9.92 14.08 7.64
CA SER A 40 -10.21 14.28 9.06
C SER A 40 -9.45 13.24 9.88
N PRO A 41 -8.80 13.61 11.00
CA PRO A 41 -8.77 14.95 11.58
C PRO A 41 -7.90 15.93 10.79
N VAL A 42 -8.14 17.23 10.97
CA VAL A 42 -7.34 18.34 10.41
C VAL A 42 -6.81 19.23 11.53
N THR A 43 -5.93 20.17 11.20
CA THR A 43 -5.48 21.19 12.16
C THR A 43 -6.68 21.91 12.79
N GLY A 44 -6.71 21.94 14.12
CA GLY A 44 -7.80 22.51 14.90
C GLY A 44 -8.95 21.53 15.22
N THR A 45 -8.93 20.31 14.71
CA THR A 45 -9.83 19.25 15.17
C THR A 45 -9.53 18.91 16.64
N VAL A 46 -10.60 18.71 17.42
CA VAL A 46 -10.52 18.30 18.83
C VAL A 46 -11.27 16.98 19.01
N TRP A 47 -10.57 15.98 19.51
CA TRP A 47 -11.14 14.69 19.88
C TRP A 47 -11.22 14.55 21.39
N VAL A 48 -12.29 13.91 21.87
CA VAL A 48 -12.51 13.68 23.31
C VAL A 48 -12.26 12.20 23.59
N ILE A 49 -11.42 11.91 24.57
CA ILE A 49 -11.09 10.54 24.98
C ILE A 49 -12.36 9.72 25.25
N GLY A 50 -12.38 8.49 24.73
CA GLY A 50 -13.48 7.53 24.88
C GLY A 50 -14.66 7.73 23.91
N THR A 51 -14.63 8.76 23.06
CA THR A 51 -15.67 8.96 22.02
C THR A 51 -15.36 8.18 20.75
N GLU A 52 -16.39 7.87 19.97
CA GLU A 52 -16.24 7.36 18.61
C GLU A 52 -16.14 8.54 17.63
N VAL A 53 -15.14 8.51 16.77
CA VAL A 53 -14.86 9.54 15.76
C VAL A 53 -14.58 8.89 14.42
N ASN A 54 -14.85 9.61 13.34
CA ASN A 54 -14.47 9.16 12.00
C ASN A 54 -13.10 9.72 11.63
N VAL A 55 -12.20 8.82 11.26
CA VAL A 55 -11.06 9.14 10.40
C VAL A 55 -11.55 9.09 8.97
N THR A 56 -11.30 10.14 8.21
CA THR A 56 -11.73 10.21 6.80
C THR A 56 -10.56 10.54 5.89
N TRP A 57 -10.64 10.08 4.65
CA TRP A 57 -9.64 10.32 3.62
C TRP A 57 -10.28 10.48 2.24
N SER A 58 -9.55 11.07 1.30
CA SER A 58 -9.98 11.11 -0.10
C SER A 58 -9.85 9.75 -0.75
N THR A 59 -10.87 9.35 -1.52
CA THR A 59 -10.86 8.15 -2.37
C THR A 59 -10.39 8.45 -3.80
N ASP A 60 -9.89 9.66 -4.05
CA ASP A 60 -9.26 10.01 -5.31
C ASP A 60 -8.01 9.13 -5.54
N ASN A 61 -7.77 8.77 -6.81
CA ASN A 61 -6.61 7.98 -7.24
C ASN A 61 -6.50 6.58 -6.62
N ILE A 62 -7.62 6.00 -6.21
CA ILE A 62 -7.67 4.59 -5.81
C ILE A 62 -7.10 3.69 -6.92
N PRO A 63 -6.20 2.73 -6.61
CA PRO A 63 -5.66 1.84 -7.63
C PRO A 63 -6.77 0.95 -8.22
N PRO A 64 -6.76 0.70 -9.55
CA PRO A 64 -7.80 -0.09 -10.21
C PRO A 64 -7.79 -1.57 -9.78
N ASP A 65 -6.64 -2.06 -9.28
CA ASP A 65 -6.42 -3.47 -8.94
C ASP A 65 -6.57 -3.76 -7.43
N GLY A 66 -6.82 -2.75 -6.58
CA GLY A 66 -7.10 -2.93 -5.14
C GLY A 66 -6.18 -2.14 -4.22
N VAL A 67 -5.96 -2.69 -3.01
CA VAL A 67 -4.81 -2.44 -2.10
C VAL A 67 -4.49 -3.73 -1.36
N SER A 68 -3.29 -4.26 -1.54
CA SER A 68 -2.93 -5.63 -1.15
C SER A 68 -2.77 -5.82 0.35
N ASN A 69 -2.43 -4.73 1.06
CA ASN A 69 -2.09 -4.76 2.48
C ASN A 69 -3.27 -4.43 3.40
N GLY A 70 -4.41 -4.02 2.82
CA GLY A 70 -5.54 -3.51 3.58
C GLY A 70 -5.26 -2.15 4.21
N GLY A 71 -6.13 -1.75 5.13
CA GLY A 71 -6.13 -0.48 5.83
C GLY A 71 -5.78 -0.66 7.30
N HIS A 72 -4.95 0.22 7.84
CA HIS A 72 -4.72 0.30 9.29
C HIS A 72 -4.56 1.76 9.74
N ILE A 73 -5.14 2.10 10.90
CA ILE A 73 -5.06 3.44 11.46
C ILE A 73 -4.24 3.40 12.76
N TYR A 74 -3.26 4.28 12.85
CA TYR A 74 -2.49 4.54 14.07
C TYR A 74 -2.68 5.98 14.53
N LEU A 75 -2.64 6.15 15.85
CA LEU A 75 -2.33 7.42 16.47
C LEU A 75 -0.81 7.56 16.52
N ALA A 76 -0.32 8.73 16.13
CA ALA A 76 1.09 9.08 16.15
C ALA A 76 1.31 10.41 16.90
N LYS A 77 2.56 10.65 17.28
CA LYS A 77 3.04 11.90 17.86
C LYS A 77 4.50 12.08 17.45
N GLU A 78 4.87 13.29 17.01
CA GLU A 78 6.20 13.54 16.44
C GLU A 78 6.57 12.57 15.29
N GLU A 79 5.59 12.22 14.44
CA GLU A 79 5.71 11.23 13.36
C GLU A 79 5.93 9.77 13.80
N ASP A 80 6.05 9.50 15.11
CA ASP A 80 6.17 8.15 15.65
C ASP A 80 4.78 7.54 15.95
N GLU A 81 4.53 6.33 15.46
CA GLU A 81 3.34 5.54 15.78
C GLU A 81 3.35 5.10 17.24
N ILE A 82 2.31 5.48 17.99
CA ILE A 82 2.24 5.19 19.43
C ILE A 82 1.14 4.18 19.78
N ILE A 83 0.02 4.18 19.06
CA ILE A 83 -1.15 3.33 19.36
C ILE A 83 -1.86 2.93 18.07
N SER A 84 -2.13 1.63 17.90
CA SER A 84 -3.02 1.15 16.84
C SER A 84 -4.49 1.42 17.22
N LEU A 85 -5.22 2.12 16.34
CA LEU A 85 -6.64 2.49 16.53
C LEU A 85 -7.61 1.55 15.82
N SER A 86 -7.11 0.68 14.93
CA SER A 86 -7.93 -0.27 14.18
C SER A 86 -7.21 -1.61 14.01
N SER A 87 -8.00 -2.69 13.91
CA SER A 87 -7.54 -3.91 13.25
C SER A 87 -7.31 -3.66 11.75
N ASN A 88 -6.74 -4.63 11.03
CA ASN A 88 -6.71 -4.56 9.57
C ASN A 88 -8.13 -4.49 9.02
N PHE A 89 -8.36 -3.67 8.01
CA PHE A 89 -9.64 -3.57 7.31
C PHE A 89 -9.45 -3.49 5.80
N ASP A 90 -10.53 -3.66 5.04
CA ASP A 90 -10.49 -3.44 3.60
C ASP A 90 -10.55 -1.93 3.33
N LEU A 91 -9.41 -1.35 2.96
CA LEU A 91 -9.25 0.10 2.76
C LEU A 91 -10.14 0.63 1.63
N VAL A 92 -10.32 -0.18 0.58
CA VAL A 92 -11.16 0.16 -0.58
C VAL A 92 -12.63 0.12 -0.19
N ALA A 93 -13.06 -0.95 0.48
CA ALA A 93 -14.45 -1.11 0.90
C ALA A 93 -14.87 -0.12 2.00
N ALA A 94 -13.92 0.39 2.79
CA ALA A 94 -14.16 1.44 3.78
C ALA A 94 -14.56 2.79 3.14
N ASN A 95 -14.32 2.97 1.84
CA ASN A 95 -14.87 4.07 1.03
C ASN A 95 -14.69 5.47 1.67
N GLY A 96 -13.47 5.76 2.13
CA GLY A 96 -13.08 7.09 2.61
C GLY A 96 -13.38 7.38 4.08
N SER A 97 -13.85 6.40 4.87
CA SER A 97 -14.11 6.60 6.29
C SER A 97 -13.94 5.33 7.12
N PHE A 98 -13.43 5.49 8.34
CA PHE A 98 -13.38 4.43 9.35
C PHE A 98 -13.62 5.02 10.74
N THR A 99 -14.53 4.39 11.50
CA THR A 99 -14.81 4.79 12.88
C THR A 99 -13.78 4.21 13.83
N VAL A 100 -13.18 5.05 14.67
CA VAL A 100 -12.26 4.63 15.73
C VAL A 100 -12.74 5.14 17.08
N THR A 101 -12.33 4.47 18.16
CA THR A 101 -12.49 4.97 19.52
C THR A 101 -11.26 5.77 19.91
N VAL A 102 -11.44 6.99 20.41
CA VAL A 102 -10.34 7.83 20.89
C VAL A 102 -9.71 7.19 22.14
N PRO A 103 -8.43 6.81 22.12
CA PRO A 103 -7.80 6.08 23.22
C PRO A 103 -7.56 6.98 24.43
N ALA A 104 -7.35 6.36 25.59
CA ALA A 104 -6.92 7.05 26.80
C ALA A 104 -5.43 7.44 26.71
N VAL A 105 -5.17 8.67 26.29
CA VAL A 105 -3.82 9.26 26.19
C VAL A 105 -3.72 10.55 27.01
N VAL A 106 -2.50 11.06 27.21
CA VAL A 106 -2.30 12.36 27.86
C VAL A 106 -2.87 13.46 26.95
N PRO A 107 -3.79 14.32 27.41
CA PRO A 107 -4.29 15.42 26.60
C PRO A 107 -3.16 16.29 26.05
N ASP A 108 -3.17 16.54 24.74
CA ASP A 108 -2.16 17.34 24.04
C ASP A 108 -2.66 17.78 22.64
N ASN A 109 -1.88 18.58 21.91
CA ASN A 109 -2.30 19.25 20.67
C ASN A 109 -1.49 18.91 19.40
N ASP A 110 -0.60 17.92 19.49
CA ASP A 110 0.36 17.52 18.46
C ASP A 110 0.15 16.07 17.97
N TYR A 111 -1.00 15.46 18.27
CA TYR A 111 -1.34 14.13 17.80
C TYR A 111 -1.57 14.11 16.29
N GLN A 112 -1.23 13.01 15.63
CA GLN A 112 -1.42 12.79 14.20
C GLN A 112 -2.09 11.44 13.95
N ILE A 113 -2.73 11.30 12.79
CA ILE A 113 -3.19 9.99 12.31
C ILE A 113 -2.24 9.51 11.23
N VAL A 114 -1.87 8.23 11.32
CA VAL A 114 -1.22 7.50 10.22
C VAL A 114 -2.23 6.51 9.65
N LEU A 115 -2.53 6.64 8.36
CA LEU A 115 -3.35 5.69 7.62
C LEU A 115 -2.45 4.85 6.72
N PHE A 116 -2.38 3.55 6.96
CA PHE A 116 -1.65 2.61 6.12
C PHE A 116 -2.53 2.04 5.02
N GLY A 117 -1.99 2.02 3.81
CA GLY A 117 -2.28 1.02 2.77
C GLY A 117 -1.08 0.07 2.65
N ASP A 118 -0.32 0.24 1.58
CA ASP A 118 1.02 -0.32 1.41
C ASP A 118 2.13 0.51 2.11
N SER A 119 1.89 1.82 2.25
CA SER A 119 2.75 2.85 2.86
C SER A 119 1.92 3.71 3.82
N GLY A 120 2.56 4.32 4.83
CA GLY A 120 1.87 5.09 5.88
C GLY A 120 1.69 6.57 5.52
N ASN A 121 0.44 7.04 5.46
CA ASN A 121 0.07 8.44 5.26
C ASN A 121 -0.07 9.17 6.58
N ILE A 122 0.84 10.11 6.86
CA ILE A 122 0.75 10.95 8.05
C ILE A 122 -0.12 12.18 7.78
N GLY A 123 -1.14 12.35 8.61
CA GLY A 123 -2.05 13.49 8.60
C GLY A 123 -1.53 14.71 9.38
N PRO A 124 -2.26 15.83 9.33
CA PRO A 124 -1.94 17.02 10.11
C PRO A 124 -2.12 16.79 11.62
N SER A 125 -1.44 17.61 12.42
CA SER A 125 -1.59 17.58 13.88
C SER A 125 -2.96 18.06 14.35
N PHE A 126 -3.50 17.44 15.40
CA PHE A 126 -4.78 17.74 16.02
C PHE A 126 -4.74 17.56 17.55
N THR A 127 -5.81 17.95 18.24
CA THR A 127 -5.88 17.95 19.71
C THR A 127 -6.70 16.79 20.25
N ILE A 128 -6.22 16.14 21.31
CA ILE A 128 -7.00 15.20 22.14
C ILE A 128 -7.17 15.79 23.53
N VAL A 129 -8.41 15.80 24.05
CA VAL A 129 -8.75 16.30 25.39
C VAL A 129 -9.40 15.24 26.27
N ALA A 130 -9.31 15.45 27.59
CA ALA A 130 -10.04 14.64 28.57
C ALA A 130 -11.57 14.81 28.44
N PRO A 131 -12.38 13.81 28.83
CA PRO A 131 -13.81 13.94 28.88
C PRO A 131 -14.23 14.98 29.93
N SER A 132 -15.29 15.74 29.64
CA SER A 132 -15.92 16.62 30.61
C SER A 132 -16.43 15.81 31.80
N SER A 133 -16.13 16.26 33.02
CA SER A 133 -16.62 15.66 34.27
C SER A 133 -18.07 16.04 34.59
#